data_AF-A0A0B6YTI0-F1
#
_entry.id   AF-A0A0B6YTI0-F1
#
_cell.length_a   1.000
_cell.length_b   1.000
_cell.length_c   1.000
_cell.angle_alpha   90.00
_cell.angle_beta   90.00
_cell.angle_gamma   90.00
#
_symmetry.space_group_name_H-M   'P 1'
#
loop_
_entity.id
_entity.type
_entity.pdbx_description
1 polymer ?
#
loop_
_entity_poly.entity_id
_entity_poly.type
_entity_poly.pdbx_seq_one_letter_code
_entity_poly.pdbx_strand_id
1 'polypeptide(L)'
;SHEQVLKWLNDMERRLSDIQSKADLSEKKAELQRIKGMYEDIVMYDNMVKSVTGKASNLTDRSPTSRSTINTSEILTKYNNVKEQATTLLAGSQQSVTLHQDFHDNCHSFLSWLQMAAEKFTTCCDTFGDKSTIEAKVERAKLLLASLSQGTQLLSQATKAGEATLPSTSAAGQMKIRQELQKISA
;
A
#
# COMPACT_ATOMS: atom_id res chain seq x y z
N SER A 1 36.45 9.60 2.11
CA SER A 1 35.65 10.00 3.28
C SER A 1 34.50 10.93 2.94
N HIS A 2 34.73 12.16 2.45
CA HIS A 2 33.66 13.12 2.09
C HIS A 2 32.97 12.80 0.75
N GLU A 3 33.76 12.61 -0.30
CA GLU A 3 33.27 12.29 -1.65
C GLU A 3 32.48 10.97 -1.70
N GLN A 4 32.88 9.98 -0.90
CA GLN A 4 32.18 8.68 -0.79
C GLN A 4 30.77 8.84 -0.19
N VAL A 5 30.61 9.71 0.81
CA VAL A 5 29.31 10.00 1.43
C VAL A 5 28.40 10.73 0.44
N LEU A 6 28.92 11.73 -0.27
CA LEU A 6 28.15 12.43 -1.29
C LEU A 6 27.74 11.52 -2.44
N LYS A 7 28.64 10.66 -2.92
CA LYS A 7 28.33 9.68 -3.96
C LYS A 7 27.20 8.75 -3.52
N TRP A 8 27.29 8.20 -2.31
CA TRP A 8 26.25 7.33 -1.77
C TRP A 8 24.90 8.06 -1.63
N LEU A 9 24.90 9.31 -1.16
CA LEU A 9 23.68 10.12 -1.07
C LEU A 9 23.05 10.39 -2.44
N ASN A 10 23.86 10.74 -3.45
CA ASN A 10 23.39 10.93 -4.83
C ASN A 10 22.79 9.64 -5.39
N ASP A 11 23.47 8.51 -5.19
CA ASP A 11 23.00 7.20 -5.67
C ASP A 11 21.69 6.80 -4.98
N MET A 12 21.56 7.06 -3.67
CA MET A 12 20.32 6.77 -2.93
C MET A 12 19.16 7.67 -3.34
N GLU A 13 19.39 8.98 -3.51
CA GLU A 13 18.40 9.94 -4.00
C GLU A 13 17.87 9.55 -5.38
N ARG A 14 18.76 9.12 -6.30
CA ARG A 14 18.35 8.61 -7.62
C ARG A 14 17.47 7.37 -7.49
N ARG A 15 17.86 6.40 -6.67
CA ARG A 15 17.07 5.17 -6.43
C ARG A 15 15.69 5.46 -5.81
N LEU A 16 15.58 6.48 -4.95
CA LEU A 16 14.31 6.93 -4.37
C LEU A 16 13.44 7.68 -5.38
N SER A 17 14.07 8.38 -6.33
CA SER A 17 13.36 9.09 -7.39
C SER A 17 12.87 8.16 -8.50
N ASP A 18 13.58 7.05 -8.73
CA ASP A 18 13.22 6.03 -9.72
C ASP A 18 12.03 5.14 -9.27
N ILE A 19 11.49 5.35 -8.07
CA ILE A 19 10.36 4.56 -7.54
C ILE A 19 9.08 4.87 -8.31
N GLN A 20 8.44 3.83 -8.82
CA GLN A 20 7.20 3.92 -9.58
C GLN A 20 6.08 3.14 -8.88
N SER A 21 4.85 3.64 -8.99
CA SER A 21 3.67 2.93 -8.52
C SER A 21 3.53 1.57 -9.22
N LYS A 22 3.11 0.55 -8.45
CA LYS A 22 2.90 -0.81 -8.96
C LYS A 22 1.42 -1.12 -9.18
N ALA A 23 1.15 -2.08 -10.05
CA ALA A 23 -0.22 -2.45 -10.42
C ALA A 23 -0.80 -3.43 -9.39
N ASP A 24 -0.07 -4.49 -9.09
CA ASP A 24 -0.57 -5.62 -8.32
C ASP A 24 -0.17 -5.54 -6.84
N LEU A 25 -0.98 -6.12 -5.95
CA LEU A 25 -0.71 -6.15 -4.51
C LEU A 25 0.65 -6.79 -4.17
N SER A 26 0.99 -7.88 -4.85
CA SER A 26 2.28 -8.57 -4.67
C SER A 26 3.45 -7.65 -5.02
N GLU A 27 3.37 -6.95 -6.15
CA GLU A 27 4.39 -5.99 -6.59
C GLU A 27 4.50 -4.80 -5.63
N LYS A 28 3.37 -4.26 -5.15
CA LYS A 28 3.36 -3.19 -4.13
C LYS A 28 4.02 -3.64 -2.84
N LYS A 29 3.75 -4.87 -2.37
CA LYS A 29 4.40 -5.45 -1.18
C LYS A 29 5.90 -5.62 -1.38
N ALA A 30 6.34 -6.10 -2.55
CA ALA A 30 7.77 -6.22 -2.87
C ALA A 30 8.46 -4.84 -2.91
N GLU A 31 7.81 -3.85 -3.52
CA GLU A 31 8.32 -2.47 -3.57
C GLU A 31 8.42 -1.84 -2.18
N LEU A 32 7.42 -2.07 -1.31
CA LEU A 32 7.46 -1.64 0.08
C LEU A 32 8.67 -2.24 0.84
N GLN A 33 8.96 -3.53 0.66
CA GLN A 33 10.13 -4.15 1.28
C GLN A 33 11.43 -3.55 0.76
N ARG A 34 11.51 -3.26 -0.54
CA ARG A 34 12.65 -2.58 -1.15
C ARG A 34 12.88 -1.19 -0.56
N ILE A 35 11.82 -0.41 -0.37
CA ILE A 35 11.87 0.91 0.27
C ILE A 35 12.29 0.81 1.73
N LYS A 36 11.78 -0.19 2.48
CA LYS A 36 12.21 -0.44 3.87
C LYS A 36 13.70 -0.69 3.97
N GLY A 37 14.26 -1.55 3.11
CA GLY A 37 15.71 -1.79 3.09
C GLY A 37 16.51 -0.52 2.79
N MET A 38 16.06 0.30 1.83
CA MET A 38 16.71 1.60 1.57
C MET A 38 16.62 2.55 2.76
N TYR A 39 15.48 2.59 3.46
CA TYR A 39 15.30 3.41 4.65
C TYR A 39 16.22 2.95 5.79
N GLU A 40 16.35 1.64 6.00
CA GLU A 40 17.28 1.06 6.96
C GLU A 40 18.73 1.41 6.62
N ASP A 41 19.12 1.30 5.34
CA ASP A 41 20.44 1.73 4.87
C ASP A 41 20.70 3.20 5.22
N ILE A 42 19.72 4.09 5.00
CA ILE A 42 19.79 5.52 5.34
C ILE A 42 19.95 5.74 6.85
N VAL A 43 19.18 5.05 7.67
CA VAL A 43 19.27 5.15 9.13
C VAL A 43 20.61 4.61 9.64
N MET A 44 21.14 3.53 9.06
CA MET A 44 22.47 3.04 9.40
C MET A 44 23.57 4.04 8.99
N TYR A 45 23.38 4.71 7.85
CA TYR A 45 24.28 5.75 7.36
C TYR A 45 24.31 7.01 8.25
N ASP A 46 23.25 7.27 9.04
CA ASP A 46 23.16 8.36 10.03
C ASP A 46 24.39 8.39 10.96
N ASN A 47 24.79 7.22 11.46
CA ASN A 47 25.92 7.07 12.37
C ASN A 47 27.25 7.42 11.67
N MET A 48 27.38 7.07 10.39
CA MET A 48 28.56 7.41 9.58
C MET A 48 28.61 8.91 9.30
N VAL A 49 27.47 9.51 8.93
CA VAL A 49 27.35 10.96 8.70
C VAL A 49 27.70 11.73 9.98
N LYS A 50 27.15 11.33 11.14
CA LYS A 50 27.48 11.91 12.45
C LYS A 50 28.95 11.78 12.83
N SER A 51 29.60 10.66 12.49
CA SER A 51 31.04 10.48 12.75
C SER A 51 31.89 11.43 11.90
N VAL A 52 31.53 11.62 10.63
CA VAL A 52 32.24 12.52 9.70
C VAL A 52 32.00 13.99 10.06
N THR A 53 30.75 14.36 10.38
CA THR A 53 30.41 15.73 10.79
C THR A 53 30.95 16.07 12.18
N GLY A 54 30.98 15.12 13.12
CA GLY A 54 31.56 15.31 14.46
C GLY A 54 33.09 15.48 14.46
N LYS A 55 33.79 14.85 13.51
CA LYS A 55 35.23 15.11 13.30
C LYS A 55 35.47 16.49 12.68
N ALA A 56 34.57 16.93 11.79
CA ALA A 56 34.62 18.27 11.21
C ALA A 56 34.25 19.36 12.23
N SER A 57 33.32 19.11 13.14
CA SER A 57 32.90 20.07 14.19
C SER A 57 34.07 20.48 15.09
N ASN A 58 34.91 19.53 15.48
CA ASN A 58 36.15 19.77 16.25
C ASN A 58 37.21 20.59 15.48
N LEU A 59 37.13 20.65 14.14
CA LEU A 59 38.01 21.46 13.29
C LEU A 59 37.42 22.87 13.04
N THR A 60 36.09 23.02 13.02
CA THR A 60 35.35 24.30 12.90
C THR A 60 35.66 25.27 14.03
N ASP A 61 35.82 24.78 15.26
CA ASP A 61 36.19 25.62 16.43
C ASP A 61 37.51 26.38 16.21
N ARG A 62 38.33 25.93 15.24
CA ARG A 62 39.59 26.57 14.87
C ARG A 62 39.48 27.47 13.64
N SER A 63 38.44 27.32 12.80
CA SER A 63 38.21 28.14 11.60
C SER A 63 36.78 27.98 11.05
N PRO A 64 35.83 28.89 11.36
CA PRO A 64 34.42 28.73 11.02
C PRO A 64 34.09 28.86 9.51
N THR A 65 34.93 29.55 8.73
CA THR A 65 34.74 29.78 7.28
C THR A 65 35.57 28.85 6.39
N SER A 66 36.20 27.82 6.95
CA SER A 66 37.01 26.88 6.17
C SER A 66 36.16 26.05 5.20
N ARG A 67 36.73 25.67 4.04
CA ARG A 67 36.09 24.79 3.03
C ARG A 67 35.54 23.48 3.63
N SER A 68 36.13 22.99 4.72
CA SER A 68 35.66 21.82 5.45
C SER A 68 34.28 22.01 6.10
N THR A 69 33.94 23.22 6.52
CA THR A 69 32.70 23.55 7.26
C THR A 69 31.52 23.62 6.29
N ILE A 70 31.73 24.28 5.14
CA ILE A 70 30.78 24.36 4.02
C ILE A 70 30.43 22.96 3.50
N ASN A 71 31.45 22.13 3.26
CA ASN A 71 31.31 20.75 2.79
C ASN A 71 30.53 19.84 3.76
N THR A 72 30.53 20.14 5.06
CA THR A 72 29.84 19.36 6.10
C THR A 72 28.35 19.74 6.16
N SER A 73 28.05 21.03 6.05
CA SER A 73 26.67 21.54 5.99
C SER A 73 25.92 20.96 4.78
N GLU A 74 26.55 20.95 3.60
CA GLU A 74 25.98 20.39 2.37
C GLU A 74 25.61 18.91 2.51
N ILE A 75 26.49 18.09 3.11
CA ILE A 75 26.22 16.68 3.38
C ILE A 75 25.01 16.51 4.30
N LEU A 76 24.92 17.31 5.36
CA LEU A 76 23.84 17.19 6.33
C LEU A 76 22.48 17.55 5.69
N THR A 77 22.43 18.64 4.92
CA THR A 77 21.24 19.02 4.17
C THR A 77 20.82 17.92 3.20
N LYS A 78 21.75 17.40 2.40
CA LYS A 78 21.43 16.35 1.43
C LYS A 78 20.98 15.05 2.09
N TYR A 79 21.63 14.66 3.19
CA TYR A 79 21.21 13.50 3.99
C TYR A 79 19.79 13.67 4.53
N ASN A 80 19.46 14.83 5.11
CA ASN A 80 18.11 15.10 5.61
C ASN A 80 17.07 15.03 4.49
N ASN A 81 17.35 15.58 3.31
CA ASN A 81 16.46 15.50 2.16
C ASN A 81 16.22 14.04 1.72
N VAL A 82 17.29 13.24 1.61
CA VAL A 82 17.20 11.80 1.26
C VAL A 82 16.37 11.04 2.30
N LYS A 83 16.59 11.32 3.59
CA LYS A 83 15.84 10.70 4.69
C LYS A 83 14.36 11.08 4.68
N GLU A 84 14.05 12.35 4.42
CA GLU A 84 12.67 12.84 4.31
C GLU A 84 11.95 12.23 3.11
N GLN A 85 12.62 12.18 1.94
CA GLN A 85 12.09 11.54 0.74
C GLN A 85 11.81 10.05 0.99
N ALA A 86 12.74 9.32 1.60
CA ALA A 86 12.55 7.92 1.94
C ALA A 86 11.40 7.71 2.95
N THR A 87 11.27 8.58 3.95
CA THR A 87 10.18 8.52 4.94
C THR A 87 8.82 8.72 4.27
N THR A 88 8.72 9.70 3.38
CA THR A 88 7.49 10.01 2.62
C THR A 88 7.12 8.85 1.69
N LEU A 89 8.09 8.31 0.96
CA LEU A 89 7.89 7.15 0.08
C LEU A 89 7.49 5.89 0.85
N LEU A 90 8.10 5.66 2.02
CA LEU A 90 7.75 4.54 2.89
C LEU A 90 6.30 4.64 3.37
N ALA A 91 5.89 5.80 3.86
CA ALA A 91 4.52 6.04 4.32
C ALA A 91 3.50 5.87 3.19
N GLY A 92 3.76 6.48 2.01
CA GLY A 92 2.89 6.36 0.84
C GLY A 92 2.79 4.94 0.29
N SER A 93 3.91 4.20 0.26
CA SER A 93 3.93 2.80 -0.17
C SER A 93 3.17 1.90 0.81
N GLN A 94 3.35 2.11 2.13
CA GLN A 94 2.62 1.38 3.16
C GLN A 94 1.11 1.63 3.04
N GLN A 95 0.69 2.88 2.84
CA GLN A 95 -0.72 3.22 2.61
C GLN A 95 -1.26 2.57 1.33
N SER A 96 -0.50 2.60 0.23
CA SER A 96 -0.89 1.99 -1.05
C SER A 96 -1.07 0.47 -0.95
N VAL A 97 -0.26 -0.22 -0.13
CA VAL A 97 -0.42 -1.64 0.19
C VAL A 97 -1.67 -1.88 1.03
N THR A 98 -1.90 -1.09 2.09
CA THR A 98 -3.08 -1.23 2.94
C THR A 98 -4.37 -1.04 2.15
N LEU A 99 -4.48 0.04 1.37
CA LEU A 99 -5.68 0.30 0.56
C LEU A 99 -5.99 -0.84 -0.41
N HIS A 100 -4.97 -1.36 -1.10
CA HIS A 100 -5.16 -2.46 -2.04
C HIS A 100 -5.50 -3.78 -1.32
N GLN A 101 -4.92 -4.04 -0.14
CA GLN A 101 -5.30 -5.19 0.69
C GLN A 101 -6.75 -5.09 1.14
N ASP A 102 -7.19 -3.93 1.63
CA ASP A 102 -8.57 -3.69 2.03
C ASP A 102 -9.53 -3.89 0.85
N PHE A 103 -9.19 -3.41 -0.34
CA PHE A 103 -9.97 -3.66 -1.55
C PHE A 103 -10.10 -5.16 -1.85
N HIS A 104 -8.97 -5.88 -1.83
CA HIS A 104 -8.94 -7.32 -2.07
C HIS A 104 -9.81 -8.10 -1.06
N ASP A 105 -9.69 -7.78 0.23
CA ASP A 105 -10.40 -8.49 1.30
C ASP A 105 -11.91 -8.20 1.27
N ASN A 106 -12.31 -6.97 0.92
CA ASN A 106 -13.72 -6.62 0.74
C ASN A 106 -14.32 -7.31 -0.49
N CYS A 107 -13.60 -7.36 -1.62
CA CYS A 107 -14.01 -8.13 -2.80
C CYS A 107 -14.21 -9.61 -2.46
N HIS A 108 -13.25 -10.21 -1.75
CA HIS A 108 -13.34 -11.60 -1.33
C HIS A 108 -14.54 -11.85 -0.41
N SER A 109 -14.78 -10.94 0.54
CA SER A 109 -15.93 -11.03 1.46
C SER A 109 -17.27 -10.96 0.72
N PHE A 110 -17.40 -10.04 -0.25
CA PHE A 110 -18.59 -9.95 -1.10
C PHE A 110 -18.79 -11.20 -1.96
N LEU A 111 -17.74 -11.67 -2.64
CA LEU A 111 -17.82 -12.86 -3.50
C LEU A 111 -18.15 -14.13 -2.72
N SER A 112 -17.60 -14.29 -1.52
CA SER A 112 -17.92 -15.39 -0.61
C SER A 112 -19.39 -15.36 -0.21
N TRP A 113 -19.91 -14.18 0.19
CA TRP A 113 -21.33 -14.02 0.47
C TRP A 113 -22.20 -14.34 -0.76
N LEU A 114 -21.82 -13.86 -1.94
CA LEU A 114 -22.55 -14.08 -3.18
C LEU A 114 -22.62 -15.56 -3.55
N GLN A 115 -21.51 -16.30 -3.39
CA GLN A 115 -21.49 -17.75 -3.59
C GLN A 115 -22.44 -18.46 -2.62
N MET A 116 -22.36 -18.16 -1.33
CA MET A 116 -23.26 -18.75 -0.34
C MET A 116 -24.73 -18.41 -0.60
N ALA A 117 -25.02 -17.20 -1.07
CA ALA A 117 -26.35 -16.76 -1.45
C ALA A 117 -26.87 -17.54 -2.67
N ALA A 118 -26.04 -17.74 -3.68
CA ALA A 118 -26.37 -18.53 -4.88
C ALA A 118 -26.62 -20.00 -4.53
N GLU A 119 -25.78 -20.60 -3.68
CA GLU A 119 -25.97 -21.98 -3.20
C GLU A 119 -27.27 -22.13 -2.39
N LYS A 120 -27.59 -21.18 -1.52
CA LYS A 120 -28.89 -21.20 -0.82
C LYS A 120 -30.05 -21.07 -1.78
N PHE A 121 -29.96 -20.17 -2.76
CA PHE A 121 -30.99 -19.96 -3.77
C PHE A 121 -31.29 -21.23 -4.57
N THR A 122 -30.27 -21.96 -5.03
CA THR A 122 -30.48 -23.20 -5.80
C THR A 122 -31.20 -24.29 -5.01
N THR A 123 -31.08 -24.31 -3.67
CA THR A 123 -31.80 -25.27 -2.81
C THR A 123 -33.27 -24.92 -2.56
N CYS A 124 -33.69 -23.69 -2.87
CA CYS A 124 -35.05 -23.22 -2.59
C CYS A 124 -35.77 -22.60 -3.80
N CYS A 125 -35.18 -22.61 -4.99
CA CYS A 125 -35.75 -21.96 -6.17
C CYS A 125 -36.83 -22.78 -6.89
N ASP A 126 -36.97 -24.07 -6.59
CA ASP A 126 -37.96 -24.95 -7.20
C ASP A 126 -39.18 -25.21 -6.27
N THR A 127 -40.27 -25.69 -6.87
CA THR A 127 -41.52 -26.02 -6.16
C THR A 127 -41.76 -27.53 -5.97
N PHE A 128 -40.69 -28.34 -6.01
CA PHE A 128 -40.74 -29.78 -5.86
C PHE A 128 -40.65 -30.19 -4.38
N GLY A 129 -41.46 -31.18 -4.00
CA GLY A 129 -41.48 -31.77 -2.66
C GLY A 129 -42.87 -31.77 -2.04
N ASP A 130 -42.96 -32.36 -0.85
CA ASP A 130 -44.17 -32.34 -0.04
C ASP A 130 -44.34 -30.98 0.67
N LYS A 131 -45.47 -30.81 1.38
CA LYS A 131 -45.77 -29.59 2.12
C LYS A 131 -44.62 -29.15 3.04
N SER A 132 -44.03 -30.08 3.79
CA SER A 132 -42.93 -29.77 4.72
C SER A 132 -41.68 -29.29 3.98
N THR A 133 -41.35 -29.91 2.84
CA THR A 133 -40.24 -29.50 1.99
C THR A 133 -40.45 -28.08 1.43
N ILE A 134 -41.66 -27.77 0.97
CA ILE A 134 -42.01 -26.44 0.47
C ILE A 134 -41.94 -25.39 1.58
N GLU A 135 -42.47 -25.68 2.77
CA GLU A 135 -42.37 -24.79 3.93
C GLU A 135 -40.90 -24.50 4.29
N ALA A 136 -40.03 -25.52 4.30
CA ALA A 136 -38.60 -25.33 4.55
C ALA A 136 -37.92 -24.47 3.46
N LYS A 137 -38.31 -24.64 2.18
CA LYS A 137 -37.80 -23.81 1.07
C LYS A 137 -38.23 -22.35 1.22
N VAL A 138 -39.48 -22.10 1.62
CA VAL A 138 -39.97 -20.75 1.90
C VAL A 138 -39.18 -20.08 3.03
N GLU A 139 -38.89 -20.79 4.12
CA GLU A 139 -38.08 -20.23 5.20
C GLU A 139 -36.64 -19.92 4.76
N ARG A 140 -36.01 -20.79 3.95
CA ARG A 140 -34.70 -20.49 3.34
C ARG A 140 -34.74 -19.24 2.46
N ALA A 141 -35.77 -19.08 1.63
CA ALA A 141 -35.95 -17.92 0.78
C ALA A 141 -36.12 -16.62 1.60
N LYS A 142 -36.87 -16.67 2.73
CA LYS A 142 -36.99 -15.54 3.65
C LYS A 142 -35.67 -15.15 4.30
N LEU A 143 -34.88 -16.14 4.73
CA LEU A 143 -33.54 -15.90 5.29
C LEU A 143 -32.60 -15.29 4.24
N LEU A 144 -32.66 -15.76 3.00
CA LEU A 144 -31.90 -15.19 1.89
C LEU A 144 -32.30 -13.72 1.65
N LEU A 145 -33.61 -13.43 1.61
CA LEU A 145 -34.14 -12.07 1.47
C LEU A 145 -33.65 -11.15 2.60
N ALA A 146 -33.66 -11.63 3.84
CA ALA A 146 -33.16 -10.90 5.00
C ALA A 146 -31.65 -10.60 4.92
N SER A 147 -30.88 -11.48 4.25
CA SER A 147 -29.42 -11.32 4.07
C SER A 147 -29.02 -10.38 2.93
N LEU A 148 -29.94 -9.94 2.08
CA LEU A 148 -29.63 -9.05 0.94
C LEU A 148 -29.04 -7.70 1.39
N SER A 149 -29.48 -7.17 2.54
CA SER A 149 -28.93 -5.94 3.10
C SER A 149 -27.44 -6.06 3.42
N GLN A 150 -26.99 -7.23 3.91
CA GLN A 150 -25.58 -7.54 4.13
C GLN A 150 -24.82 -7.57 2.80
N GLY A 151 -25.36 -8.20 1.76
CA GLY A 151 -24.76 -8.23 0.43
C GLY A 151 -24.55 -6.83 -0.16
N THR A 152 -25.58 -5.97 -0.07
CA THR A 152 -25.50 -4.56 -0.49
C THR A 152 -24.42 -3.79 0.29
N GLN A 153 -24.30 -4.03 1.59
CA GLN A 153 -23.26 -3.41 2.42
C GLN A 153 -21.86 -3.86 1.99
N LEU A 154 -21.65 -5.17 1.78
CA LEU A 154 -20.36 -5.73 1.35
C LEU A 154 -19.94 -5.19 -0.02
N LEU A 155 -20.87 -5.13 -0.97
CA LEU A 155 -20.62 -4.53 -2.28
C LEU A 155 -20.23 -3.05 -2.15
N SER A 156 -20.96 -2.28 -1.33
CA SER A 156 -20.64 -0.87 -1.10
C SER A 156 -19.24 -0.67 -0.49
N GLN A 157 -18.85 -1.55 0.44
CA GLN A 157 -17.52 -1.53 1.04
C GLN A 157 -16.42 -1.84 0.02
N ALA A 158 -16.61 -2.88 -0.80
CA ALA A 158 -15.68 -3.24 -1.88
C ALA A 158 -15.52 -2.10 -2.90
N THR A 159 -16.63 -1.47 -3.31
CA THR A 159 -16.60 -0.32 -4.23
C THR A 159 -15.82 0.85 -3.65
N LYS A 160 -16.11 1.25 -2.41
CA LYS A 160 -15.41 2.36 -1.74
C LYS A 160 -13.92 2.07 -1.57
N ALA A 161 -13.54 0.85 -1.21
CA ALA A 161 -12.14 0.45 -1.07
C ALA A 161 -11.41 0.48 -2.42
N GLY A 162 -12.07 0.04 -3.50
CA GLY A 162 -11.55 0.14 -4.86
C GLY A 162 -11.31 1.58 -5.29
N GLU A 163 -12.31 2.46 -5.10
CA GLU A 163 -12.22 3.90 -5.39
C GLU A 163 -11.07 4.57 -4.63
N ALA A 164 -10.91 4.25 -3.34
CA ALA A 164 -9.82 4.75 -2.51
C ALA A 164 -8.44 4.27 -2.98
N THR A 165 -8.35 3.11 -3.62
CA THR A 165 -7.08 2.53 -4.09
C THR A 165 -6.60 3.16 -5.41
N LEU A 166 -7.52 3.61 -6.28
CA LEU A 166 -7.20 4.13 -7.63
C LEU A 166 -6.11 5.22 -7.68
N PRO A 167 -6.09 6.22 -6.77
CA PRO A 167 -5.06 7.27 -6.83
C PRO A 167 -3.65 6.77 -6.48
N SER A 168 -3.53 5.63 -5.80
CA SER A 168 -2.27 5.13 -5.23
C SER A 168 -1.61 4.03 -6.07
N THR A 169 -2.14 3.72 -7.24
CA THR A 169 -1.68 2.62 -8.11
C THR A 169 -1.31 3.11 -9.50
N SER A 170 -0.60 2.29 -10.27
CA SER A 170 -0.23 2.59 -11.65
C SER A 170 -1.44 2.62 -12.58
N ALA A 171 -1.30 3.19 -13.78
CA ALA A 171 -2.37 3.19 -14.79
C ALA A 171 -2.87 1.76 -15.12
N ALA A 172 -1.94 0.79 -15.20
CA ALA A 172 -2.30 -0.62 -15.36
C ALA A 172 -3.10 -1.16 -14.16
N GLY A 173 -2.71 -0.80 -12.93
CA GLY A 173 -3.46 -1.14 -11.72
C GLY A 173 -4.85 -0.51 -11.69
N GLN A 174 -5.00 0.75 -12.12
CA GLN A 174 -6.31 1.42 -12.21
C GLN A 174 -7.24 0.69 -13.17
N MET A 175 -6.74 0.24 -14.33
CA MET A 175 -7.53 -0.55 -15.27
C MET A 175 -7.99 -1.88 -14.65
N LYS A 176 -7.09 -2.60 -13.97
CA LYS A 176 -7.42 -3.86 -13.27
C LYS A 176 -8.49 -3.66 -12.20
N ILE A 177 -8.31 -2.67 -11.31
CA ILE A 177 -9.27 -2.36 -10.24
C ILE A 177 -10.64 -2.00 -10.83
N ARG A 178 -10.69 -1.18 -11.89
CA ARG A 178 -11.96 -0.83 -12.55
C ARG A 178 -12.65 -2.05 -13.16
N GLN A 179 -11.90 -2.96 -13.77
CA GLN A 179 -12.45 -4.21 -14.31
C GLN A 179 -13.00 -5.11 -13.20
N GLU A 180 -12.29 -5.23 -12.07
CA GLU A 180 -12.77 -6.00 -10.93
C GLU A 180 -14.03 -5.38 -10.31
N LEU A 181 -14.05 -4.06 -10.12
CA LEU A 181 -15.23 -3.33 -9.66
C LEU A 181 -16.43 -3.56 -10.57
N GLN A 182 -16.22 -3.49 -11.89
CA GLN A 182 -17.27 -3.76 -12.86
C GLN A 182 -17.81 -5.18 -12.72
N LYS A 183 -16.93 -6.18 -12.54
CA LYS A 183 -17.32 -7.59 -12.38
C LYS A 183 -18.14 -7.85 -11.12
N ILE A 184 -17.80 -7.22 -10.00
CA ILE A 184 -18.54 -7.42 -8.73
C ILE A 184 -19.85 -6.61 -8.67
N SER A 185 -19.98 -5.57 -9.50
CA SER A 185 -21.18 -4.74 -9.58
C SER A 185 -22.19 -5.19 -10.65
N ALA A 186 -21.81 -6.12 -11.51
CA ALA A 186 -22.62 -6.64 -12.62
C ALA A 186 -23.54 -7.79 -12.15
#